data_AF-A0A6L6PZW4-F1
#
_entry.id   AF-A0A6L6PZW4-F1
#
_cell.length_a   1.000
_cell.length_b   1.000
_cell.length_c   1.000
_cell.angle_alpha   90.00
_cell.angle_beta   90.00
_cell.angle_gamma   90.00
#
_symmetry.space_group_name_H-M   'P 1'
#
loop_
_entity.id
_entity.type
_entity.pdbx_description
1 polymer ?
#
loop_
_entity_poly.entity_id
_entity_poly.type
_entity_poly.pdbx_seq_one_letter_code
_entity_poly.pdbx_strand_id
1 'polypeptide(L)'
;MEEIDNVAGLGEWMALQTWLANWRPEADPTRSVEALSLVLLRAMRAGYVAYLIGVKAMPELFALDQSLARMWQEGYASARTDAGFGVIHPVA
;
A
#
# COMPACT_ATOMS: atom_id res chain seq x y z
N MET A 1 -2.35 -15.69 27.31
CA MET A 1 -1.73 -14.50 26.70
C MET A 1 -2.08 -14.60 25.23
N GLU A 2 -3.19 -13.98 24.83
CA GLU A 2 -3.71 -14.10 23.47
C GLU A 2 -2.72 -13.45 22.49
N GLU A 3 -2.36 -14.18 21.43
CA GLU A 3 -1.53 -13.72 20.32
C GLU A 3 -2.08 -12.42 19.76
N ILE A 4 -1.32 -11.33 19.91
CA ILE A 4 -1.51 -10.07 19.18
C ILE A 4 -0.96 -10.22 17.74
N ASP A 5 -0.65 -11.45 17.30
CA ASP A 5 0.10 -11.74 16.08
C ASP A 5 -0.75 -11.94 14.80
N ASN A 6 -2.07 -11.70 14.83
CA ASN A 6 -2.94 -11.97 13.67
C ASN A 6 -3.77 -10.78 13.17
N VAL A 7 -3.21 -9.56 13.21
CA VAL A 7 -3.80 -8.43 12.48
C VAL A 7 -3.50 -8.58 11.00
N ALA A 8 -4.52 -8.95 10.22
CA ALA A 8 -4.43 -9.07 8.77
C ALA A 8 -3.84 -7.78 8.16
N GLY A 9 -2.71 -7.91 7.46
CA GLY A 9 -2.02 -6.79 6.82
C GLY A 9 -0.96 -6.07 7.65
N LEU A 10 -0.75 -6.39 8.94
CA LEU A 10 0.26 -5.71 9.77
C LEU A 10 1.70 -5.98 9.30
N GLY A 11 2.03 -7.24 9.00
CA GLY A 11 3.35 -7.59 8.46
C GLY A 11 3.62 -6.93 7.10
N GLU A 12 2.60 -6.88 6.25
CA GLU A 12 2.67 -6.23 4.95
C GLU A 12 2.84 -4.70 5.08
N TRP A 13 2.13 -4.08 6.03
CA TRP A 13 2.31 -2.68 6.35
C TRP A 13 3.74 -2.38 6.81
N MET A 14 4.29 -3.18 7.71
CA MET A 14 5.67 -3.01 8.19
C MET A 14 6.70 -3.16 7.07
N ALA A 15 6.52 -4.12 6.16
CA ALA A 15 7.36 -4.26 4.97
C ALA A 15 7.26 -3.03 4.06
N LEU A 16 6.06 -2.47 3.89
CA LEU A 16 5.83 -1.27 3.09
C LEU A 16 6.47 -0.02 3.71
N GLN A 17 6.35 0.15 5.03
CA GLN A 17 7.00 1.25 5.75
C GLN A 17 8.54 1.15 5.65
N THR A 18 9.08 -0.06 5.76
CA THR A 18 10.52 -0.31 5.58
C THR A 18 10.96 0.01 4.16
N TRP A 19 10.19 -0.38 3.16
CA TRP A 19 10.49 -0.04 1.77
C TRP A 19 10.46 1.48 1.54
N LEU A 20 9.42 2.18 2.02
CA LEU A 20 9.32 3.64 1.92
C LEU A 20 10.50 4.36 2.55
N ALA A 21 10.95 3.94 3.73
CA ALA A 21 12.09 4.53 4.42
C ALA A 21 13.41 4.39 3.64
N ASN A 22 13.56 3.30 2.89
CA ASN A 22 14.75 2.98 2.11
C ASN A 22 14.63 3.41 0.63
N TRP A 23 13.46 3.85 0.19
CA TRP A 23 13.23 4.17 -1.21
C TRP A 23 14.04 5.41 -1.62
N ARG A 24 14.69 5.27 -2.77
CA ARG A 24 15.41 6.33 -3.47
C ARG A 24 14.93 6.28 -4.93
N PRO A 25 14.42 7.38 -5.49
CA PRO A 25 14.10 7.41 -6.91
C PRO A 25 15.40 7.23 -7.71
N GLU A 26 15.55 6.09 -8.40
CA GLU A 26 16.66 5.87 -9.32
C GLU A 26 16.48 6.77 -10.55
N ALA A 27 17.54 7.50 -10.92
CA ALA A 27 17.55 8.40 -12.07
C ALA A 27 17.78 7.66 -13.41
N ASP A 28 17.51 6.35 -13.49
CA ASP A 28 17.73 5.58 -14.72
C ASP A 28 16.45 5.54 -15.60
N PRO A 29 16.43 6.26 -16.73
CA PRO A 29 15.27 6.33 -17.61
C PRO A 29 15.04 5.05 -18.42
N THR A 30 15.97 4.09 -18.46
CA THR A 30 15.86 2.85 -19.27
C THR A 30 15.27 1.66 -18.52
N ARG A 31 15.33 1.65 -17.18
CA ARG A 31 14.60 0.70 -16.31
C ARG A 31 13.23 1.21 -15.86
N SER A 32 12.80 2.36 -16.39
CA SER A 32 11.82 3.26 -15.78
C SER A 32 10.37 2.75 -15.79
N VAL A 33 9.91 2.05 -16.82
CA VAL A 33 8.48 1.71 -16.96
C VAL A 33 8.06 0.53 -16.06
N GLU A 34 8.86 -0.54 -16.01
CA GLU A 34 8.62 -1.66 -15.09
C GLU A 34 8.78 -1.21 -13.63
N ALA A 35 9.78 -0.36 -13.36
CA ALA A 35 9.97 0.24 -12.04
C ALA A 35 8.78 1.12 -11.64
N LEU A 36 8.28 1.97 -12.55
CA LEU A 36 7.12 2.84 -12.29
C LEU A 36 5.85 2.03 -12.02
N SER A 37 5.61 0.98 -12.80
CA SER A 37 4.45 0.09 -12.63
C SER A 37 4.49 -0.61 -11.26
N LEU A 38 5.66 -1.07 -10.83
CA LEU A 38 5.85 -1.66 -9.50
C LEU A 38 5.62 -0.64 -8.36
N VAL A 39 6.04 0.62 -8.53
CA VAL A 39 5.79 1.68 -7.54
C VAL A 39 4.29 1.99 -7.44
N LEU A 40 3.59 2.10 -8.59
CA LEU A 40 2.14 2.32 -8.62
C LEU A 40 1.36 1.16 -7.97
N LEU A 41 1.74 -0.09 -8.26
CA LEU A 41 1.17 -1.29 -7.62
C LEU A 41 1.39 -1.27 -6.10
N ARG A 42 2.60 -0.90 -5.64
CA ARG A 42 2.89 -0.78 -4.21
C ARG A 42 2.07 0.33 -3.55
N ALA A 43 1.88 1.47 -4.20
CA ALA A 43 1.04 2.55 -3.69
C ALA A 43 -0.42 2.09 -3.53
N MET A 44 -0.96 1.36 -4.51
CA MET A 44 -2.29 0.74 -4.42
C MET A 44 -2.38 -0.23 -3.26
N ARG A 45 -1.40 -1.13 -3.14
CA ARG A 45 -1.37 -2.13 -2.07
C ARG A 45 -1.26 -1.47 -0.69
N ALA A 46 -0.49 -0.40 -0.56
CA ALA A 46 -0.39 0.40 0.66
C ALA A 46 -1.75 0.95 1.10
N GLY A 47 -2.54 1.47 0.16
CA GLY A 47 -3.88 1.97 0.44
C GLY A 47 -4.82 0.88 0.91
N TYR A 48 -4.78 -0.28 0.24
CA TYR A 48 -5.58 -1.45 0.60
C TYR A 48 -5.28 -1.91 2.03
N VAL A 49 -4.00 -2.09 2.35
CA VAL A 49 -3.56 -2.52 3.69
C VAL A 49 -3.87 -1.46 4.75
N ALA A 50 -3.67 -0.17 4.45
CA ALA A 50 -3.96 0.92 5.38
C ALA A 50 -5.42 0.87 5.87
N TYR A 51 -6.37 0.56 4.98
CA TYR A 51 -7.76 0.37 5.38
C TYR A 51 -7.93 -0.82 6.34
N LEU A 52 -7.36 -1.99 6.01
CA LEU A 52 -7.48 -3.20 6.83
C LEU A 52 -6.99 -2.99 8.27
N ILE A 53 -5.93 -2.21 8.45
CA ILE A 53 -5.34 -1.91 9.75
C ILE A 53 -5.89 -0.62 10.40
N GLY A 54 -6.84 0.07 9.76
CA GLY A 54 -7.48 1.28 10.29
C GLY A 54 -6.66 2.58 10.18
N VAL A 55 -5.60 2.62 9.38
CA VAL A 55 -4.82 3.84 9.10
C VAL A 55 -5.58 4.72 8.11
N LYS A 56 -5.84 5.98 8.47
CA LYS A 56 -6.57 6.93 7.61
C LYS A 56 -5.67 7.92 6.86
N ALA A 57 -4.40 8.00 7.22
CA ALA A 57 -3.45 8.93 6.65
C ALA A 57 -2.69 8.29 5.49
N MET A 58 -2.65 8.99 4.35
CA MET A 58 -1.76 8.66 3.25
C MET A 58 -0.32 9.05 3.62
N PRO A 59 0.69 8.21 3.32
CA PRO A 59 2.09 8.61 3.44
C PRO A 59 2.40 9.88 2.63
N GLU A 60 3.10 10.84 3.23
CA GLU A 60 3.43 12.14 2.59
C GLU A 60 4.11 11.96 1.23
N LEU A 61 4.97 10.94 1.12
CA LEU A 61 5.68 10.63 -0.11
C LEU A 61 4.75 10.32 -1.29
N PHE A 62 3.57 9.73 -1.06
CA PHE A 62 2.58 9.51 -2.10
C PHE A 62 1.77 10.77 -2.41
N ALA A 63 1.58 11.66 -1.42
CA ALA A 63 0.85 12.91 -1.63
C ALA A 63 1.59 13.90 -2.55
N LEU A 64 2.91 13.74 -2.70
CA LEU A 64 3.74 14.56 -3.58
C LEU A 64 3.58 14.24 -5.08
N ASP A 65 3.02 13.09 -5.43
CA ASP A 65 2.79 12.66 -6.81
C ASP A 65 1.33 12.26 -7.03
N GLN A 66 0.63 12.92 -7.97
CA GLN A 66 -0.80 12.66 -8.20
C GLN A 66 -1.11 11.23 -8.62
N SER A 67 -0.20 10.56 -9.33
CA SER A 67 -0.39 9.17 -9.76
C SER A 67 -0.29 8.23 -8.56
N LEU A 68 0.69 8.43 -7.68
CA LEU A 68 0.84 7.64 -6.45
C LEU A 68 -0.32 7.87 -5.48
N ALA A 69 -0.72 9.13 -5.28
CA ALA A 69 -1.87 9.48 -4.45
C ALA A 69 -3.15 8.81 -4.96
N ARG A 70 -3.38 8.83 -6.27
CA ARG A 70 -4.53 8.20 -6.89
C ARG A 70 -4.52 6.68 -6.68
N MET A 71 -3.40 6.01 -6.95
CA MET A 71 -3.30 4.56 -6.75
C MET A 71 -3.56 4.16 -5.29
N TRP A 72 -3.01 4.92 -4.33
CA TRP A 72 -3.28 4.69 -2.91
C TRP A 72 -4.76 4.81 -2.57
N GLN A 73 -5.43 5.87 -3.07
CA GLN A 73 -6.87 6.05 -2.84
C GLN A 73 -7.70 4.93 -3.49
N GLU A 74 -7.32 4.47 -4.68
CA GLU A 74 -7.96 3.33 -5.36
C GLU A 74 -7.85 2.06 -4.49
N GLY A 75 -6.66 1.73 -3.99
CA GLY A 75 -6.48 0.59 -3.10
C GLY A 75 -7.29 0.67 -1.80
N TYR A 76 -7.32 1.85 -1.18
CA TYR A 76 -8.11 2.12 0.02
C TYR A 76 -9.61 1.94 -0.22
N ALA A 77 -10.10 2.44 -1.36
CA ALA A 77 -11.49 2.30 -1.76
C ALA A 77 -11.85 0.85 -2.09
N SER A 78 -10.95 0.08 -2.69
CA SER A 78 -11.14 -1.36 -2.95
C SER A 78 -11.29 -2.13 -1.65
N ALA A 79 -10.37 -1.96 -0.68
CA ALA A 79 -10.48 -2.65 0.62
C ALA A 79 -11.77 -2.30 1.37
N ARG A 80 -12.20 -1.04 1.30
CA ARG A 80 -13.49 -0.61 1.85
C ARG A 80 -14.67 -1.30 1.18
N THR A 81 -14.60 -1.48 -0.14
CA THR A 81 -15.62 -2.14 -0.94
C THR A 81 -15.70 -3.62 -0.59
N ASP A 82 -14.55 -4.31 -0.53
CA ASP A 82 -14.44 -5.73 -0.16
C ASP A 82 -14.98 -5.99 1.24
N ALA A 83 -14.67 -5.12 2.20
CA ALA A 83 -15.22 -5.18 3.55
C ALA A 83 -16.76 -4.99 3.57
N GLY A 84 -17.30 -4.14 2.68
CA GLY A 84 -18.75 -3.96 2.52
C GLY A 84 -19.46 -5.18 1.93
N PHE A 85 -18.75 -6.01 1.16
CA PHE A 85 -19.26 -7.26 0.58
C PHE A 85 -18.93 -8.52 1.41
N GLY A 86 -18.21 -8.37 2.52
CA GLY A 86 -17.76 -9.51 3.33
C GLY A 86 -16.66 -10.36 2.68
N VAL A 87 -15.94 -9.80 1.70
CA VAL A 87 -14.83 -10.48 1.00
C VAL A 87 -13.55 -10.29 1.81
N ILE A 88 -12.98 -11.38 2.32
CA ILE A 88 -11.63 -11.40 2.89
C ILE A 88 -10.71 -11.99 1.83
N HIS A 89 -9.93 -11.15 1.15
CA HIS A 89 -8.87 -11.67 0.27
C HIS A 89 -7.76 -12.30 1.12
N PRO A 90 -7.36 -13.55 0.87
CA PRO A 90 -6.18 -14.11 1.49
C PRO A 90 -4.96 -13.31 1.04
N VAL A 91 -4.19 -12.81 2.00
CA VAL A 91 -2.90 -12.17 1.76
C VAL A 91 -1.91 -13.30 1.43
N ALA A 92 -1.51 -13.39 0.16
CA ALA A 92 -0.45 -14.28 -0.32
C ALA A 92 0.92 -13.59 -0.21
#